data_AF-A0A287BD98-F1
#
_entry.id   AF-A0A287BD98-F1
#
_cell.length_a   1.000
_cell.length_b   1.000
_cell.length_c   1.000
_cell.angle_alpha   90.00
_cell.angle_beta   90.00
_cell.angle_gamma   90.00
#
_symmetry.space_group_name_H-M   'P 1'
#
loop_
_entity.id
_entity.type
_entity.pdbx_description
1 polymer ?
#
loop_
_entity_poly.entity_id
_entity_poly.type
_entity_poly.pdbx_seq_one_letter_code
_entity_poly.pdbx_strand_id
1 'polypeptide(L)'
;MAAASPWDLASAPNAAGLLLGHFVASGLVTQEMLNISKNSASCFVNFSRQQHITDVQAEIYQKNLEIELLRLEKDAADVVHPSFLAEKCHALQSMNNHLEAVLKEKRSLRQRLLKGTCQENLPIEAVYHRYMVHLLELAVTFIERLESHLETIRNIPHLDTNLKKMSTALANMDILVMKTEELAETILKWREQQKEVSSCIPKILAEENFLHDVIMPPLPFTSKVKVQTGNTK
;
A
#
# COMPACT_ATOMS: atom_id res chain seq x y z
N MET A 1 31.25 22.62 82.16
CA MET A 1 30.64 23.92 82.50
C MET A 1 31.07 24.91 81.45
N ALA A 2 30.18 25.31 80.55
CA ALA A 2 30.46 26.37 79.58
C ALA A 2 30.34 27.72 80.31
N ALA A 3 31.42 28.49 80.34
CA ALA A 3 31.37 29.85 80.86
C ALA A 3 30.41 30.67 79.97
N ALA A 4 29.44 31.34 80.59
CA ALA A 4 28.48 32.19 79.88
C ALA A 4 29.23 33.27 79.09
N SER A 5 28.85 33.45 77.82
CA SER A 5 29.49 34.43 76.94
C SER A 5 29.39 35.83 77.54
N PRO A 6 30.49 36.60 77.65
CA PRO A 6 30.48 37.95 78.20
C PRO A 6 29.60 38.96 77.43
N TRP A 7 29.15 38.57 76.24
CA TRP A 7 28.41 39.41 75.30
C TRP A 7 26.92 39.07 75.21
N ASP A 8 26.43 38.19 76.09
CA ASP A 8 25.02 37.85 76.13
C ASP A 8 24.21 38.98 76.79
N LEU A 9 23.35 39.65 76.01
CA LEU A 9 22.53 40.80 76.44
C LEU A 9 21.55 40.46 77.57
N ALA A 10 21.34 39.18 77.83
CA ALA A 10 20.43 38.66 78.85
C ALA A 10 21.09 38.44 80.23
N SER A 11 22.39 38.71 80.40
CA SER A 11 23.07 38.55 81.69
C SER A 11 22.85 39.75 82.62
N ALA A 12 22.77 39.48 83.92
CA ALA A 12 22.60 40.48 84.98
C ALA A 12 23.55 41.68 84.81
N PRO A 13 23.13 42.91 85.17
CA PRO A 13 23.89 44.12 84.86
C PRO A 13 25.32 44.01 85.40
N ASN A 14 26.29 44.02 84.48
CA ASN A 14 27.70 43.91 84.85
C ASN A 14 28.11 45.15 85.68
N ALA A 15 29.09 45.00 86.58
CA ALA A 15 29.50 46.08 87.50
C ALA A 15 29.92 47.38 86.79
N ALA A 16 30.52 47.31 85.60
CA ALA A 16 30.83 48.47 84.77
C ALA A 16 29.55 49.11 84.18
N GLY A 17 28.54 48.31 83.82
CA GLY A 17 27.23 48.82 83.40
C GLY A 17 26.51 49.63 84.48
N LEU A 18 26.61 49.19 85.74
CA LEU A 18 26.08 49.93 86.89
C LEU A 18 26.84 51.25 87.14
N LEU A 19 28.18 51.23 87.06
CA LEU A 19 29.01 52.43 87.19
C LEU A 19 28.75 53.46 86.09
N LEU A 20 28.65 53.00 84.83
CA LEU A 20 28.32 53.86 83.70
C LEU A 20 26.91 54.46 83.86
N GLY A 21 25.94 53.66 84.31
CA GLY A 21 24.59 54.13 84.62
C GLY A 21 24.59 55.23 85.70
N HIS A 22 25.42 55.07 86.73
CA HIS A 22 25.58 56.11 87.77
C HIS A 22 26.21 57.40 87.21
N PHE A 23 27.21 57.30 86.33
CA PHE A 23 27.82 58.48 85.70
C PHE A 23 26.90 59.22 84.73
N VAL A 24 25.99 58.49 84.08
CA VAL A 24 24.92 59.09 83.28
C VAL A 24 23.89 59.79 84.18
N ALA A 25 23.47 59.14 85.27
CA ALA A 25 22.53 59.71 86.23
C ALA A 25 23.10 60.94 86.97
N SER A 26 24.41 60.97 87.21
CA SER A 26 25.11 62.11 87.82
C SER A 26 25.42 63.25 86.84
N GLY A 27 25.05 63.11 85.55
CA GLY A 27 25.32 64.11 84.51
C GLY A 27 26.80 64.29 84.15
N LEU A 28 27.68 63.41 84.64
CA LEU A 28 29.12 63.47 84.40
C LEU A 28 29.47 63.01 82.97
N VAL A 29 28.65 62.12 82.41
CA VAL A 29 28.74 61.63 81.04
C VAL A 29 27.35 61.66 80.42
N THR A 30 27.19 62.22 79.22
CA THR A 30 25.90 62.19 78.52
C THR A 30 25.71 60.87 77.76
N GLN A 31 24.47 60.44 77.58
CA GLN A 31 24.15 59.26 76.78
C GLN A 31 24.67 59.38 75.33
N GLU A 32 24.73 60.60 74.80
CA GLU A 32 25.34 60.89 73.50
C GLU A 32 26.83 60.58 73.48
N MET A 33 27.59 60.95 74.52
CA MET A 33 29.03 60.63 74.61
C MET A 33 29.30 59.11 74.62
N LEU A 34 28.45 58.33 75.28
CA LEU A 34 28.55 56.85 75.25
C LEU A 34 28.15 56.27 73.89
N ASN A 35 27.21 56.89 73.20
CA ASN A 35 26.74 56.43 71.89
C ASN A 35 27.72 56.75 70.74
N ILE A 36 28.68 57.68 70.91
CA ILE A 36 29.69 57.98 69.89
C ILE A 36 30.55 56.73 69.56
N SER A 37 30.86 55.89 70.56
CA SER A 37 31.62 54.65 70.34
C SER A 37 30.76 53.49 69.81
N LYS A 38 29.42 53.65 69.78
CA LYS A 38 28.47 52.65 69.28
C LYS A 38 28.37 52.64 67.76
N ASN A 39 28.86 53.69 67.10
CA ASN A 39 29.01 53.69 65.64
C ASN A 39 29.99 52.57 65.27
N SER A 40 29.44 51.47 64.77
CA SER A 40 30.18 50.27 64.41
C SER A 40 31.41 50.63 63.59
N ALA A 41 32.60 50.30 64.10
CA ALA A 41 33.85 50.51 63.38
C ALA A 41 33.71 49.96 61.95
N SER A 42 34.28 50.65 60.95
CA SER A 42 34.24 50.26 59.53
C SER A 42 34.64 48.80 59.27
N CYS A 43 35.44 48.22 60.17
CA CYS A 43 35.83 46.82 60.19
C CYS A 43 34.64 45.84 60.25
N PHE A 44 33.58 46.14 61.02
CA PHE A 44 32.40 45.27 61.15
C PHE A 44 31.56 45.22 59.86
N VAL A 45 31.54 46.30 59.07
CA VAL A 45 30.87 46.31 57.76
C VAL A 45 31.55 45.34 56.79
N ASN A 46 32.87 45.26 56.83
CA ASN A 46 33.64 44.30 56.02
C ASN A 46 33.38 42.85 56.45
N PHE A 47 33.24 42.58 57.75
CA PHE A 47 32.86 41.25 58.25
C PHE A 47 31.45 40.86 57.81
N SER A 48 30.46 41.75 57.95
CA SER A 48 29.10 41.48 57.48
C SER A 48 29.05 41.25 55.96
N ARG A 49 29.84 42.01 55.19
CA ARG A 49 29.98 41.81 53.74
C ARG A 49 30.62 40.47 53.42
N GLN A 50 31.68 40.09 54.12
CA GLN A 50 32.38 38.83 53.90
C GLN A 50 31.48 37.64 54.24
N GLN A 51 30.74 37.73 55.36
CA GLN A 51 29.74 36.73 55.73
C GLN A 51 28.69 36.57 54.64
N HIS A 52 28.11 37.68 54.17
CA HIS A 52 27.12 37.65 53.08
C HIS A 52 27.69 37.04 51.78
N ILE A 53 28.94 37.33 51.42
CA ILE A 53 29.60 36.71 50.26
C ILE A 53 29.71 35.19 50.45
N THR A 54 30.14 34.75 51.63
CA THR A 54 30.26 33.32 51.94
C THR A 54 28.90 32.63 51.93
N ASP A 55 27.86 33.27 52.45
CA ASP A 55 26.48 32.73 52.44
C ASP A 55 25.96 32.60 51.00
N VAL A 56 26.12 33.63 50.17
CA VAL A 56 25.75 33.58 48.74
C VAL A 56 26.56 32.52 47.99
N GLN A 57 27.86 32.37 48.28
CA GLN A 57 28.68 31.32 47.68
C GLN A 57 28.16 29.92 48.05
N ALA A 58 27.81 29.70 49.32
CA ALA A 58 27.23 28.43 49.75
C ALA A 58 25.91 28.14 49.04
N GLU A 59 25.06 29.16 48.85
CA GLU A 59 23.82 29.04 48.09
C GLU A 59 24.08 28.69 46.61
N ILE A 60 25.06 29.33 45.96
CA ILE A 60 25.46 29.00 44.58
C ILE A 60 25.93 27.54 44.48
N TYR A 61 26.77 27.08 45.43
CA TYR A 61 27.23 25.69 45.44
C TYR A 61 26.06 24.72 45.61
N GLN A 62 25.12 25.01 46.51
CA GLN A 62 23.92 24.19 46.70
C GLN A 62 23.08 24.13 45.42
N LYS A 63 22.86 25.28 44.75
CA LYS A 63 22.09 25.35 43.51
C LYS A 63 22.78 24.61 42.36
N ASN A 64 24.11 24.68 42.27
CA ASN A 64 24.86 23.91 41.27
C ASN A 64 24.70 22.40 41.46
N LEU A 65 24.73 21.93 42.71
CA LEU A 65 24.49 20.51 43.02
C LEU A 65 23.06 20.07 42.66
N GLU A 66 22.07 20.91 42.94
CA GLU A 66 20.66 20.67 42.55
C GLU A 66 20.53 20.55 41.01
N ILE A 67 21.23 21.40 40.26
CA ILE A 67 21.26 21.34 38.79
C ILE A 67 21.92 20.05 38.30
N GLU A 68 23.04 19.62 38.89
CA GLU A 68 23.68 18.36 38.50
C GLU A 68 22.79 17.16 38.78
N LEU A 69 22.08 17.15 39.92
CA LEU A 69 21.15 16.08 40.25
C LEU A 69 20.02 15.99 39.21
N LEU A 70 19.41 17.12 38.85
CA LEU A 70 18.36 17.17 37.82
C LEU A 70 18.87 16.75 36.44
N ARG A 71 20.11 17.10 36.09
CA ARG A 71 20.73 16.64 34.83
C ARG A 71 20.90 15.13 34.82
N LEU A 72 21.42 14.56 35.90
CA LEU A 72 21.57 13.11 36.04
C LEU A 72 20.23 12.38 35.97
N GLU A 73 19.19 12.92 36.63
CA GLU A 73 17.84 12.37 36.54
C GLU A 73 17.30 12.41 35.10
N LYS A 74 17.49 13.53 34.39
CA LYS A 74 17.09 13.66 32.99
C LYS A 74 17.83 12.68 32.08
N ASP A 75 19.15 12.53 32.27
CA ASP A 75 19.99 11.67 31.44
C ASP A 75 19.75 10.18 31.72
N ALA A 76 19.28 9.82 32.92
CA ALA A 76 18.85 8.47 33.28
C ALA A 76 17.35 8.20 33.08
N ALA A 77 16.57 9.20 32.64
CA ALA A 77 15.12 9.11 32.58
C ALA A 77 14.63 7.99 31.64
N ASP A 78 15.38 7.68 30.58
CA ASP A 78 15.00 6.66 29.60
C ASP A 78 15.11 5.21 30.12
N VAL A 79 15.78 5.02 31.26
CA VAL A 79 15.93 3.73 31.96
C VAL A 79 15.22 3.72 33.30
N VAL A 80 15.06 4.86 33.97
CA VAL A 80 14.49 4.94 35.32
C VAL A 80 13.03 5.38 35.31
N HIS A 81 12.62 6.22 34.36
CA HIS A 81 11.29 6.83 34.39
C HIS A 81 10.22 5.87 33.86
N PRO A 82 9.13 5.63 34.61
CA PRO A 82 8.10 4.67 34.24
C PRO A 82 7.45 4.90 32.87
N SER A 83 7.34 6.15 32.39
CA SER A 83 6.74 6.43 31.08
C SER A 83 7.58 5.93 29.90
N PHE A 84 8.89 6.18 29.91
CA PHE A 84 9.81 5.72 28.86
C PHE A 84 9.95 4.19 28.90
N LEU A 85 9.98 3.61 30.10
CA LEU A 85 9.96 2.16 30.28
C LEU A 85 8.65 1.53 29.77
N ALA A 86 7.50 2.12 30.10
CA ALA A 86 6.20 1.62 29.66
C ALA A 86 6.11 1.64 28.13
N GLU A 87 6.57 2.71 27.47
CA GLU A 87 6.64 2.79 26.01
C GLU A 87 7.52 1.68 25.41
N LYS A 88 8.75 1.50 25.93
CA LYS A 88 9.64 0.41 25.49
C LYS A 88 9.02 -0.97 25.72
N CYS A 89 8.38 -1.19 26.87
CA CYS A 89 7.66 -2.43 27.18
C CYS A 89 6.48 -2.67 26.23
N HIS A 90 5.70 -1.64 25.91
CA HIS A 90 4.60 -1.75 24.95
C HIS A 90 5.11 -2.09 23.55
N ALA A 91 6.20 -1.48 23.09
CA ALA A 91 6.82 -1.80 21.81
C ALA A 91 7.31 -3.26 21.76
N LEU A 92 7.99 -3.73 22.81
CA LEU A 92 8.44 -5.13 22.91
C LEU A 92 7.27 -6.10 22.97
N GLN A 93 6.22 -5.78 23.72
CA GLN A 93 5.02 -6.63 23.81
C GLN A 93 4.30 -6.71 22.47
N SER A 94 4.20 -5.59 21.75
CA SER A 94 3.62 -5.55 20.41
C SER A 94 4.40 -6.44 19.43
N MET A 95 5.73 -6.34 19.44
CA MET A 95 6.59 -7.21 18.63
C MET A 95 6.42 -8.69 18.99
N ASN A 96 6.39 -9.04 20.27
CA ASN A 96 6.18 -10.42 20.72
C ASN A 96 4.81 -10.97 20.27
N ASN A 97 3.75 -10.17 20.38
CA ASN A 97 2.42 -10.56 19.91
C ASN A 97 2.43 -10.81 18.38
N HIS A 98 3.13 -9.97 17.61
CA HIS A 98 3.27 -10.16 16.18
C HIS A 98 4.05 -11.44 15.83
N LEU A 99 5.16 -11.71 16.54
CA LEU A 99 5.93 -12.94 16.39
C LEU A 99 5.09 -14.18 16.71
N GLU A 100 4.28 -14.12 17.77
CA GLU A 100 3.37 -15.21 18.12
C GLU A 100 2.34 -15.47 17.01
N ALA A 101 1.77 -14.41 16.43
CA ALA A 101 0.86 -14.52 15.29
C ALA A 101 1.53 -15.15 14.06
N VAL A 102 2.75 -14.73 13.72
CA VAL A 102 3.54 -15.31 12.63
C VAL A 102 3.82 -16.80 12.87
N LEU A 103 4.15 -17.19 14.11
CA LEU A 103 4.39 -18.59 14.46
C LEU A 103 3.10 -19.44 14.36
N LYS A 104 1.95 -18.90 14.76
CA LYS A 104 0.64 -19.55 14.60
C LYS A 104 0.30 -19.76 13.12
N GLU A 105 0.47 -18.73 12.29
CA GLU A 105 0.26 -18.83 10.85
C GLU A 105 1.22 -19.81 10.17
N LYS A 106 2.51 -19.77 10.52
CA LYS A 106 3.49 -20.75 10.03
C LYS A 106 3.07 -22.18 10.37
N ARG A 107 2.55 -22.41 11.58
CA ARG A 107 2.05 -23.73 12.02
C ARG A 107 0.81 -24.14 11.23
N SER A 108 -0.15 -23.22 11.06
CA SER A 108 -1.37 -23.40 10.26
C SER A 108 -1.03 -23.74 8.80
N LEU A 109 -0.12 -22.97 8.20
CA LEU A 109 0.35 -23.21 6.84
C LEU A 109 1.04 -24.57 6.71
N ARG A 110 1.93 -24.93 7.65
CA ARG A 110 2.56 -26.25 7.67
C ARG A 110 1.51 -27.35 7.77
N GLN A 111 0.48 -27.18 8.60
CA GLN A 111 -0.62 -28.14 8.71
C GLN A 111 -1.40 -28.24 7.40
N ARG A 112 -1.72 -27.11 6.75
CA ARG A 112 -2.42 -27.08 5.45
C ARG A 112 -1.60 -27.73 4.33
N LEU A 113 -0.29 -27.48 4.28
CA LEU A 113 0.61 -28.06 3.29
C LEU A 113 0.85 -29.56 3.56
N LEU A 114 0.94 -29.97 4.82
CA LEU A 114 1.07 -31.38 5.21
C LEU A 114 -0.23 -32.15 4.99
N LYS A 115 -1.38 -31.49 5.16
CA LYS A 115 -2.72 -31.96 4.78
C LYS A 115 -2.91 -31.96 3.26
N GLY A 116 -1.84 -32.26 2.53
CA GLY A 116 -1.71 -32.12 1.09
C GLY A 116 -2.90 -32.73 0.35
N THR A 117 -3.04 -32.29 -0.90
CA THR A 117 -3.94 -32.67 -2.00
C THR A 117 -4.33 -34.16 -2.14
N CYS A 118 -3.86 -35.05 -1.28
CA CYS A 118 -4.27 -36.45 -1.12
C CYS A 118 -5.28 -36.72 0.01
N GLN A 119 -5.79 -35.70 0.72
CA GLN A 119 -6.84 -35.93 1.72
C GLN A 119 -8.27 -35.94 1.17
N GLU A 120 -8.44 -35.81 -0.15
CA GLU A 120 -9.68 -36.20 -0.86
C GLU A 120 -9.67 -37.66 -1.30
N ASN A 121 -8.61 -38.42 -1.05
CA ASN A 121 -8.74 -39.86 -1.16
C ASN A 121 -9.56 -40.32 0.04
N LEU A 122 -10.82 -40.70 -0.21
CA LEU A 122 -11.61 -41.48 0.74
C LEU A 122 -10.71 -42.57 1.31
N PRO A 123 -10.72 -42.83 2.63
CA PRO A 123 -10.04 -43.98 3.17
C PRO A 123 -10.63 -45.22 2.49
N ILE A 124 -9.89 -45.81 1.57
CA ILE A 124 -10.29 -47.04 0.89
C ILE A 124 -10.12 -48.14 1.93
N GLU A 125 -11.21 -48.82 2.24
CA GLU A 125 -11.21 -49.96 3.15
C GLU A 125 -10.24 -51.04 2.62
N ALA A 126 -9.46 -51.66 3.53
CA ALA A 126 -8.35 -52.55 3.16
C ALA A 126 -8.76 -53.71 2.23
N VAL A 127 -10.02 -54.13 2.30
CA VAL A 127 -10.61 -55.17 1.43
C VAL A 127 -10.55 -54.77 -0.05
N TYR A 128 -10.63 -53.48 -0.36
CA TYR A 128 -10.64 -52.98 -1.73
C TYR A 128 -9.25 -52.65 -2.29
N HIS A 129 -8.18 -52.72 -1.48
CA HIS A 129 -6.82 -52.37 -1.91
C HIS A 129 -6.34 -53.26 -3.05
N ARG A 130 -6.62 -54.56 -3.01
CA ARG A 130 -6.24 -55.49 -4.08
C ARG A 130 -6.87 -55.13 -5.42
N TYR A 131 -8.12 -54.67 -5.40
CA TYR A 131 -8.83 -54.23 -6.62
C TYR A 131 -8.32 -52.87 -7.11
N MET A 132 -7.95 -51.97 -6.20
CA MET A 132 -7.36 -50.67 -6.53
C MET A 132 -5.98 -50.77 -7.14
N VAL A 133 -5.13 -51.65 -6.60
CA VAL A 133 -3.81 -51.93 -7.21
C VAL A 133 -3.98 -52.42 -8.64
N HIS A 134 -4.93 -53.32 -8.87
CA HIS A 134 -5.18 -53.85 -10.21
C HIS A 134 -5.80 -52.81 -11.17
N LEU A 135 -6.67 -51.94 -10.67
CA LEU A 135 -7.22 -50.82 -11.44
C LEU A 135 -6.12 -49.81 -11.81
N LEU A 136 -5.24 -49.48 -10.86
CA LEU A 136 -4.11 -48.58 -11.10
C LEU A 136 -3.13 -49.18 -12.13
N GLU A 137 -2.86 -50.47 -12.04
CA GLU A 137 -2.04 -51.19 -13.02
C GLU A 137 -2.68 -51.15 -14.43
N LEU A 138 -4.00 -51.38 -14.53
CA LEU A 138 -4.74 -51.20 -15.79
C LEU A 138 -4.68 -49.77 -16.30
N ALA A 139 -4.81 -48.77 -15.42
CA ALA A 139 -4.79 -47.37 -15.79
C ALA A 139 -3.41 -46.94 -16.31
N VAL A 140 -2.33 -47.36 -15.63
CA VAL A 140 -0.95 -47.08 -16.05
C VAL A 140 -0.67 -47.72 -17.41
N THR A 141 -1.00 -49.00 -17.59
CA THR A 141 -0.79 -49.69 -18.88
C THR A 141 -1.63 -49.10 -20.01
N PHE A 142 -2.84 -48.62 -19.71
CA PHE A 142 -3.66 -47.91 -20.68
C PHE A 142 -3.03 -46.58 -21.10
N ILE A 143 -2.55 -45.78 -20.14
CA ILE A 143 -1.88 -44.49 -20.40
C ILE A 143 -0.63 -44.71 -21.26
N GLU A 144 0.21 -45.69 -20.90
CA GLU A 144 1.42 -46.02 -21.68
C GLU A 144 1.10 -46.40 -23.13
N ARG A 145 0.04 -47.20 -23.35
CA ARG A 145 -0.42 -47.56 -24.71
C ARG A 145 -0.98 -46.35 -25.46
N LEU A 146 -1.73 -45.49 -24.78
CA LEU A 146 -2.28 -44.27 -25.38
C LEU A 146 -1.17 -43.31 -25.81
N GLU A 147 -0.18 -43.09 -24.94
CA GLU A 147 0.99 -42.26 -25.24
C GLU A 147 1.78 -42.82 -26.42
N SER A 148 2.01 -44.14 -26.45
CA SER A 148 2.65 -44.80 -27.60
C SER A 148 1.86 -44.56 -28.89
N HIS A 149 0.54 -44.71 -28.87
CA HIS A 149 -0.30 -44.43 -30.05
C HIS A 149 -0.23 -42.96 -30.46
N LEU A 150 -0.30 -42.01 -29.53
CA LEU A 150 -0.17 -40.59 -29.83
C LEU A 150 1.20 -40.25 -30.42
N GLU A 151 2.27 -40.86 -29.90
CA GLU A 151 3.62 -40.70 -30.42
C GLU A 151 3.72 -41.26 -31.85
N THR A 152 3.10 -42.41 -32.15
CA THR A 152 3.06 -42.92 -33.53
C THR A 152 2.30 -41.98 -34.47
N ILE A 153 1.19 -41.38 -34.03
CA ILE A 153 0.42 -40.40 -34.81
C ILE A 153 1.25 -39.14 -35.07
N ARG A 154 1.96 -38.65 -34.05
CA ARG A 154 2.84 -37.47 -34.15
C ARG A 154 4.00 -37.71 -35.12
N ASN A 155 4.51 -38.93 -35.16
CA ASN A 155 5.61 -39.34 -36.03
C ASN A 155 5.15 -39.77 -37.43
N ILE A 156 3.87 -39.69 -37.78
CA ILE A 156 3.40 -39.92 -39.16
C ILE A 156 4.07 -38.89 -40.08
N PRO A 157 4.91 -39.35 -41.04
CA PRO A 157 5.57 -38.44 -41.95
C PRO A 157 4.54 -37.65 -42.77
N HIS A 158 4.82 -36.36 -42.99
CA HIS A 158 4.02 -35.45 -43.81
C HIS A 158 2.65 -35.01 -43.27
N LEU A 159 2.22 -35.40 -42.06
CA LEU A 159 0.93 -34.93 -41.51
C LEU A 159 0.91 -33.40 -41.33
N ASP A 160 1.93 -32.83 -40.70
CA ASP A 160 2.08 -31.37 -40.54
C ASP A 160 2.16 -30.65 -41.89
N THR A 161 2.90 -31.23 -42.84
CA THR A 161 3.04 -30.68 -44.20
C THR A 161 1.72 -30.69 -44.96
N ASN A 162 0.94 -31.78 -44.84
CA ASN A 162 -0.36 -31.91 -45.48
C ASN A 162 -1.40 -30.98 -44.84
N LEU A 163 -1.38 -30.84 -43.51
CA LEU A 163 -2.25 -29.92 -42.78
C LEU A 163 -1.99 -28.46 -43.18
N LYS A 164 -0.71 -28.06 -43.32
CA LYS A 164 -0.35 -26.75 -43.86
C LYS A 164 -0.85 -26.54 -45.28
N LYS A 165 -0.68 -27.53 -46.17
CA LYS A 165 -1.20 -27.47 -47.55
C LYS A 165 -2.73 -27.33 -47.58
N MET A 166 -3.44 -28.06 -46.73
CA MET A 166 -4.91 -27.96 -46.62
C MET A 166 -5.33 -26.59 -46.08
N SER A 167 -4.64 -26.05 -45.07
CA SER A 167 -4.89 -24.70 -44.55
C SER A 167 -4.69 -23.63 -45.62
N THR A 168 -3.62 -23.73 -46.43
CA THR A 168 -3.39 -22.83 -47.56
C THR A 168 -4.48 -22.97 -48.63
N ALA A 169 -4.90 -24.20 -48.95
CA ALA A 169 -5.98 -24.44 -49.91
C ALA A 169 -7.33 -23.87 -49.43
N LEU A 170 -7.62 -23.97 -48.14
CA LEU A 170 -8.82 -23.38 -47.53
C LEU A 170 -8.82 -21.85 -47.64
N ALA A 171 -7.71 -21.20 -47.28
CA ALA A 171 -7.58 -19.74 -47.41
C ALA A 171 -7.75 -19.27 -48.86
N ASN A 172 -7.21 -20.02 -49.84
CA ASN A 172 -7.42 -19.72 -51.26
C ASN A 172 -8.89 -19.87 -51.68
N MET A 173 -9.59 -20.87 -51.13
CA MET A 173 -11.01 -21.06 -51.37
C MET A 173 -11.84 -19.91 -50.79
N ASP A 174 -11.55 -19.46 -49.56
CA ASP A 174 -12.23 -18.32 -48.95
C ASP A 174 -12.06 -17.05 -49.80
N ILE A 175 -10.85 -16.80 -50.32
CA ILE A 175 -10.59 -15.69 -51.24
C ILE A 175 -11.44 -15.82 -52.51
N LEU A 176 -11.57 -17.03 -53.07
CA LEU A 176 -12.41 -17.26 -54.25
C LEU A 176 -13.89 -17.03 -53.94
N VAL A 177 -14.38 -17.51 -52.80
CA VAL A 177 -15.76 -17.30 -52.35
C VAL A 177 -16.07 -15.81 -52.22
N MET A 178 -15.22 -15.04 -51.52
CA MET A 178 -15.38 -13.59 -51.40
C MET A 178 -15.41 -12.91 -52.77
N LYS A 179 -14.49 -13.26 -53.69
CA LYS A 179 -14.48 -12.70 -55.05
C LYS A 179 -15.75 -13.04 -55.83
N THR A 180 -16.30 -14.25 -55.65
CA THR A 180 -17.56 -14.62 -56.29
C THR A 180 -18.76 -13.90 -55.70
N GLU A 181 -18.76 -13.64 -54.40
CA GLU A 181 -19.78 -12.83 -53.73
C GLU A 181 -19.75 -11.38 -54.22
N GLU A 182 -18.56 -10.76 -54.25
CA GLU A 182 -18.38 -9.41 -54.82
C GLU A 182 -18.85 -9.32 -56.28
N LEU A 183 -18.51 -10.32 -57.10
CA LEU A 183 -18.98 -10.39 -58.48
C LEU A 183 -20.51 -10.50 -58.56
N ALA A 184 -21.13 -11.32 -57.71
CA ALA A 184 -22.59 -11.45 -57.67
C ALA A 184 -23.26 -10.12 -57.27
N GLU A 185 -22.73 -9.41 -56.28
CA GLU A 185 -23.22 -8.10 -55.89
C GLU A 185 -23.11 -7.05 -57.00
N THR A 186 -21.98 -7.02 -57.72
CA THR A 186 -21.81 -6.11 -58.86
C THR A 186 -22.83 -6.40 -59.96
N ILE A 187 -23.06 -7.67 -60.30
CA ILE A 187 -24.07 -8.07 -61.29
C ILE A 187 -25.47 -7.62 -60.86
N LEU A 188 -25.82 -7.76 -59.57
CA LEU A 188 -27.11 -7.30 -59.05
C LEU A 188 -27.25 -5.77 -59.15
N LYS A 189 -26.21 -5.01 -58.79
CA LYS A 189 -26.19 -3.55 -58.97
C LYS A 189 -26.36 -3.14 -60.43
N TRP A 190 -25.64 -3.79 -61.35
CA TRP A 190 -25.76 -3.57 -62.80
C TRP A 190 -27.18 -3.87 -63.31
N ARG A 191 -27.83 -4.94 -62.82
CA ARG A 191 -29.22 -5.26 -63.19
C ARG A 191 -30.21 -4.20 -62.70
N GLU A 192 -30.04 -3.68 -61.49
CA GLU A 192 -30.91 -2.63 -60.97
C GLU A 192 -30.75 -1.35 -61.78
N GLN A 193 -29.51 -0.94 -62.09
CA GLN A 193 -29.24 0.19 -62.97
C GLN A 193 -29.86 0.00 -64.36
N GLN A 194 -29.75 -1.20 -64.95
CA GLN A 194 -30.37 -1.50 -66.23
C GLN A 194 -31.90 -1.39 -66.16
N LYS A 195 -32.50 -1.84 -65.04
CA LYS A 195 -33.94 -1.74 -64.81
C LYS A 195 -34.38 -0.28 -64.67
N GLU A 196 -33.64 0.55 -63.93
CA GLU A 196 -33.88 1.99 -63.82
C GLU A 196 -33.81 2.67 -65.19
N VAL A 197 -32.75 2.44 -65.96
CA VAL A 197 -32.59 2.98 -67.33
C VAL A 197 -33.74 2.51 -68.22
N SER A 198 -34.08 1.21 -68.18
CA SER A 198 -35.20 0.66 -68.95
C SER A 198 -36.56 1.25 -68.57
N SER A 199 -36.71 1.73 -67.33
CA SER A 199 -37.92 2.42 -66.85
C SER A 199 -37.93 3.91 -67.20
N CYS A 200 -36.76 4.53 -67.38
CA CYS A 200 -36.62 5.92 -67.83
C CYS A 200 -36.82 6.06 -69.34
N ILE A 201 -36.37 5.09 -70.15
CA ILE A 201 -36.50 5.15 -71.61
C ILE A 201 -37.96 5.38 -72.07
N PRO A 202 -38.97 4.66 -71.57
CA PRO A 202 -40.37 4.92 -71.90
C PRO A 202 -40.89 6.26 -71.39
N LYS A 203 -40.39 6.78 -70.26
CA LYS A 203 -40.81 8.09 -69.72
C LYS A 203 -40.29 9.25 -70.58
N ILE A 204 -39.03 9.18 -71.00
CA ILE A 204 -38.41 10.15 -71.92
C ILE A 204 -39.10 10.09 -73.29
N LEU A 205 -39.37 8.89 -73.82
CA LEU A 205 -40.11 8.71 -75.07
C LEU A 205 -41.57 9.14 -74.96
N ALA A 206 -42.22 9.02 -73.80
CA ALA A 206 -43.58 9.55 -73.59
C ALA A 206 -43.58 11.08 -73.58
N GLU A 207 -42.56 11.71 -72.98
CA GLU A 207 -42.33 13.16 -73.05
C GLU A 207 -42.07 13.65 -74.49
N GLU A 208 -41.34 12.88 -75.31
CA GLU A 208 -41.18 13.15 -76.74
C GLU A 208 -42.44 12.84 -77.58
N ASN A 209 -43.22 11.82 -77.23
CA ASN A 209 -44.43 11.45 -77.98
C ASN A 209 -45.62 12.41 -77.77
N PHE A 210 -45.63 13.22 -76.70
CA PHE A 210 -46.54 14.37 -76.61
C PHE A 210 -46.27 15.43 -77.69
N LEU A 211 -45.12 15.40 -78.36
CA LEU A 211 -44.79 16.26 -79.50
C LEU A 211 -45.06 15.59 -80.87
N HIS A 212 -45.39 14.30 -80.95
CA HIS A 212 -45.40 13.56 -82.22
C HIS A 212 -46.69 12.80 -82.59
N ASP A 213 -47.73 12.79 -81.75
CA ASP A 213 -48.97 12.03 -82.03
C ASP A 213 -49.98 12.75 -82.96
N VAL A 214 -49.47 13.42 -84.00
CA VAL A 214 -50.23 13.83 -85.18
C VAL A 214 -49.48 13.28 -86.39
N ILE A 215 -49.82 12.06 -86.80
CA ILE A 215 -49.91 11.56 -88.20
C ILE A 215 -49.58 10.05 -88.29
N MET A 216 -50.68 9.33 -88.53
CA MET A 216 -50.85 8.13 -89.38
C MET A 216 -50.69 6.69 -88.83
N PRO A 217 -51.59 5.78 -89.27
CA PRO A 217 -51.84 4.46 -88.69
C PRO A 217 -51.22 3.30 -89.54
N PRO A 218 -51.38 2.02 -89.13
CA PRO A 218 -50.39 0.96 -89.38
C PRO A 218 -50.72 0.03 -90.55
N LEU A 219 -49.71 -0.71 -91.02
CA LEU A 219 -49.87 -1.86 -91.92
C LEU A 219 -49.10 -3.09 -91.39
N PRO A 220 -49.70 -4.30 -91.38
CA PRO A 220 -49.16 -5.48 -90.72
C PRO A 220 -48.54 -6.47 -91.71
N PHE A 221 -47.56 -7.26 -91.26
CA PHE A 221 -47.23 -8.52 -91.94
C PHE A 221 -46.86 -9.62 -90.94
N THR A 222 -47.64 -10.70 -91.03
CA THR A 222 -47.42 -11.99 -90.41
C THR A 222 -46.34 -12.77 -91.15
N SER A 223 -45.49 -13.51 -90.43
CA SER A 223 -44.83 -14.71 -90.96
C SER A 223 -44.45 -15.66 -89.84
N LYS A 224 -44.99 -16.88 -89.88
CA LYS A 224 -44.58 -18.03 -89.06
C LYS A 224 -43.56 -18.85 -89.86
N VAL A 225 -42.43 -19.21 -89.26
CA VAL A 225 -41.63 -20.38 -89.66
C VAL A 225 -41.10 -21.09 -88.40
N LYS A 226 -40.91 -22.40 -88.51
CA LYS A 226 -40.99 -23.46 -87.50
C LYS A 226 -39.66 -24.23 -87.46
N VAL A 227 -39.32 -24.81 -86.30
CA VAL A 227 -38.39 -25.97 -86.06
C VAL A 227 -36.90 -25.63 -86.37
N GLN A 228 -35.87 -26.02 -85.61
CA GLN A 228 -35.49 -27.38 -85.21
C GLN A 228 -34.31 -27.41 -84.20
N THR A 229 -34.29 -28.51 -83.44
CA THR A 229 -33.28 -29.11 -82.54
C THR A 229 -31.80 -29.04 -82.93
N GLY A 230 -30.91 -29.10 -81.92
CA GLY A 230 -29.58 -29.71 -82.11
C GLY A 230 -28.51 -29.45 -81.04
N ASN A 231 -28.35 -30.43 -80.13
CA ASN A 231 -27.11 -30.94 -79.52
C ASN A 231 -26.11 -30.06 -78.76
N THR A 232 -26.03 -30.38 -77.46
CA THR A 232 -24.82 -30.79 -76.71
C THR A 232 -23.48 -30.83 -77.45
N LYS A 233 -22.51 -30.10 -76.90
CA LYS A 233 -21.25 -30.68 -76.38
C LYS A 233 -20.75 -29.85 -75.21
#